data_AF-A0A9P7KBS8-F1
#
_entry.id   AF-A0A9P7KBS8-F1
#
_cell.length_a   1.000
_cell.length_b   1.000
_cell.length_c   1.000
_cell.angle_alpha   90.00
_cell.angle_beta   90.00
_cell.angle_gamma   90.00
#
_symmetry.space_group_name_H-M   'P 1'
#
loop_
_entity.id
_entity.type
_entity.pdbx_description
1 polymer ?
#
loop_
_entity_poly.entity_id
_entity_poly.type
_entity_poly.pdbx_seq_one_letter_code
_entity_poly.pdbx_strand_id
1 'polypeptide(L)' 'MVAPVYFDREDVKKAIHAPPNFKWFECSEVDVFPKGDASLPPALTVLPNVIEKSNRTVIIHGHADFILIAEG' A
#
# COMPACT_ATOMS: atom_id res chain seq x y z
N MET A 1 -19.53 8.40 8.39
CA MET A 1 -18.11 8.71 8.66
C MET A 1 -18.05 10.04 9.38
N VAL A 2 -17.30 10.16 10.47
CA VAL A 2 -17.20 11.41 11.23
C VAL A 2 -16.20 12.33 10.53
N ALA A 3 -16.55 13.60 10.36
CA ALA A 3 -15.66 14.62 9.83
C ALA A 3 -15.05 15.45 10.98
N PRO A 4 -13.79 15.92 10.85
CA PRO A 4 -12.85 15.60 9.77
C PRO A 4 -12.31 14.17 9.87
N VAL A 5 -11.88 13.61 8.74
CA VAL A 5 -11.08 12.37 8.71
C VAL A 5 -9.82 12.57 9.55
N TYR A 6 -9.34 11.52 10.23
CA TYR A 6 -8.25 11.63 11.22
C TYR A 6 -7.01 12.36 10.68
N PHE A 7 -6.55 11.97 9.48
CA PHE A 7 -5.39 12.60 8.82
C PHE A 7 -5.65 14.01 8.27
N ASP A 8 -6.90 14.46 8.28
CA ASP A 8 -7.27 15.83 7.90
C ASP A 8 -7.37 16.80 9.08
N ARG A 9 -7.22 16.32 10.32
CA ARG A 9 -7.19 17.18 11.51
C ARG A 9 -5.91 18.04 11.54
N GLU A 10 -6.05 19.31 11.90
CA GLU A 10 -4.92 20.26 11.97
C GLU A 10 -3.87 19.85 13.00
N ASP A 11 -4.30 19.34 14.16
CA ASP A 11 -3.41 18.90 15.22
C ASP A 11 -2.58 17.67 14.79
N VAL A 12 -3.20 16.73 14.08
CA VAL A 12 -2.53 15.57 13.49
C VAL A 12 -1.53 16.00 12.42
N LYS A 13 -1.93 16.87 11.48
CA LYS A 13 -1.04 17.39 10.42
C LYS A 13 0.18 18.08 11.00
N LYS A 14 -0.01 18.90 12.03
CA LYS A 14 1.10 19.56 12.74
C LYS A 14 2.03 18.56 13.42
N ALA A 15 1.48 17.53 14.07
CA ALA A 15 2.26 16.53 14.79
C ALA A 15 3.16 15.67 13.87
N ILE A 16 2.71 15.39 12.63
CA ILE A 16 3.47 14.60 11.64
C ILE A 16 4.20 15.46 10.60
N HIS A 17 4.20 16.78 10.75
CA HIS A 17 4.75 17.74 9.78
C HIS A 17 4.15 17.61 8.37
N ALA A 18 2.86 17.28 8.26
CA ALA A 18 2.14 17.27 6.98
C ALA A 18 1.68 18.68 6.57
N PRO A 19 1.54 18.96 5.26
CA PRO A 19 1.05 20.25 4.78
C PRO A 19 -0.37 20.57 5.30
N PRO A 20 -0.62 21.79 5.84
CA PRO A 20 -1.93 22.15 6.38
C PRO A 20 -3.00 22.31 5.30
N ASN A 21 -2.61 22.77 4.11
CA ASN A 21 -3.51 23.13 3.00
C ASN A 21 -3.69 22.00 1.97
N PHE A 22 -3.49 20.75 2.38
CA PHE A 22 -3.69 19.58 1.53
C PHE A 22 -4.73 18.66 2.17
N LYS A 23 -5.69 18.18 1.38
CA LYS A 23 -6.70 17.23 1.85
C LYS A 23 -6.15 15.81 1.72
N TRP A 24 -6.23 15.02 2.78
CA TRP A 24 -5.79 13.64 2.76
C TRP A 24 -6.79 12.75 2.00
N PHE A 25 -6.26 11.83 1.20
CA PHE A 25 -7.01 10.79 0.52
C PHE A 25 -6.27 9.46 0.67
N GLU A 26 -7.02 8.37 0.79
CA GLU A 26 -6.45 7.02 0.93
C GLU A 26 -5.75 6.56 -0.37
N CYS A 27 -6.40 6.81 -1.50
CA CYS A 27 -5.85 6.58 -2.84
C CYS A 27 -5.85 7.89 -3.63
N SER A 28 -4.86 8.08 -4.51
CA SER A 28 -4.83 9.21 -5.43
C SER A 28 -6.01 9.16 -6.39
N GLU A 29 -6.65 10.31 -6.63
CA GLU A 29 -7.71 10.44 -7.66
C GLU A 29 -7.15 10.41 -9.08
N VAL A 30 -5.83 10.55 -9.24
CA VAL A 30 -5.12 10.43 -10.51
C VAL A 30 -4.23 9.19 -10.53
N ASP A 31 -4.11 8.56 -11.68
CA ASP A 31 -3.27 7.37 -11.87
C ASP A 31 -1.80 7.67 -11.55
N VAL A 32 -1.27 7.03 -10.52
CA VAL A 32 0.15 7.10 -10.16
C VAL A 32 1.03 6.33 -11.15
N PHE A 33 0.43 5.36 -11.86
CA PHE A 33 1.03 4.64 -12.99
C PHE A 33 0.21 4.91 -14.27
N PRO A 34 0.35 6.08 -14.91
CA PRO A 34 -0.51 6.49 -16.03
C PRO A 34 -0.36 5.63 -17.30
N LYS A 35 0.65 4.76 -17.35
CA LYS A 35 0.89 3.80 -18.42
C LYS A 35 0.95 2.35 -17.91
N GLY A 36 0.47 2.11 -16.70
CA GLY A 36 0.66 0.86 -15.96
C GLY A 36 2.05 0.74 -15.34
N ASP A 37 2.20 -0.23 -14.43
CA ASP A 37 3.50 -0.67 -13.95
C ASP A 37 4.19 -1.52 -15.02
N ALA A 38 5.41 -1.15 -15.39
CA ALA A 38 6.21 -1.82 -16.41
C ALA A 38 7.18 -2.87 -15.82
N SER A 39 7.15 -3.08 -14.51
CA SER A 39 8.00 -4.07 -13.85
C SER A 39 7.58 -5.50 -14.19
N LEU A 40 8.55 -6.41 -14.19
CA LEU A 40 8.24 -7.85 -14.31
C LEU A 40 7.63 -8.35 -12.99
N PRO A 41 6.75 -9.37 -13.04
CA PRO A 41 6.14 -9.91 -11.83
C PRO A 41 7.21 -10.33 -10.79
N PRO A 42 7.15 -9.80 -9.56
CA PRO A 42 8.18 -10.08 -8.56
C PRO A 42 8.22 -11.55 -8.14
N ALA A 43 7.09 -12.26 -8.24
CA ALA A 43 6.98 -13.70 -7.95
C ALA A 43 7.90 -14.57 -8.84
N LEU A 44 8.17 -14.12 -10.07
CA LEU A 44 9.00 -14.86 -11.04
C LEU A 44 10.44 -14.34 -11.13
N THR A 45 10.75 -13.25 -10.43
CA THR A 45 12.04 -12.56 -10.54
C THR A 45 12.76 -12.46 -9.19
N VAL A 46 12.28 -11.61 -8.30
CA VAL A 46 12.98 -11.26 -7.05
C VAL A 46 12.60 -12.14 -5.86
N LEU A 47 11.36 -12.64 -5.81
CA LEU A 47 10.84 -13.38 -4.66
C LEU A 47 11.63 -14.67 -4.35
N PRO A 48 12.06 -15.50 -5.33
CA PRO A 48 12.89 -16.67 -5.03
C PRO A 48 14.20 -16.30 -4.33
N ASN A 49 14.86 -15.22 -4.77
CA ASN A 49 16.09 -14.75 -4.14
C ASN A 49 15.86 -14.25 -2.70
N VAL A 50 14.71 -13.62 -2.43
CA VAL A 50 14.35 -13.16 -1.07
C VAL A 50 14.11 -14.35 -0.14
N ILE A 51 13.46 -15.42 -0.63
CA ILE A 51 13.23 -16.65 0.13
C ILE A 51 14.57 -17.27 0.54
N GLU A 52 15.49 -17.46 -0.41
CA GLU A 52 16.77 -18.14 -0.16
C GLU A 52 17.73 -17.32 0.72
N LYS A 53 17.72 -15.99 0.58
CA LYS A 53 18.73 -15.13 1.24
C LYS A 53 18.27 -14.52 2.56
N SER A 54 16.99 -14.59 2.90
CA SER A 54 16.47 -14.03 4.16
C SER A 54 16.47 -15.09 5.25
N ASN A 55 16.78 -14.69 6.49
CA ASN A 55 16.68 -15.59 7.65
C ASN A 55 15.25 -16.15 7.85
N ARG A 56 14.24 -15.38 7.43
CA ARG A 56 12.84 -15.80 7.46
C ARG A 56 12.04 -15.03 6.42
N THR A 57 11.31 -15.76 5.59
CA THR A 57 10.33 -15.20 4.64
C THR A 57 8.95 -15.72 5.00
N VAL A 58 7.94 -14.83 4.99
CA VAL A 58 6.56 -15.15 5.36
C VAL A 58 5.63 -14.60 4.28
N ILE A 59 4.80 -15.45 3.70
CA ILE A 59 3.76 -15.10 2.72
C ILE A 59 2.41 -15.37 3.38
N ILE A 60 1.52 -14.37 3.45
CA ILE A 60 0.25 -14.43 4.18
C ILE A 60 -0.88 -13.94 3.28
N HIS A 61 -2.00 -14.66 3.32
CA HIS A 61 -3.25 -14.31 2.66
C HIS A 61 -4.40 -14.32 3.67
N GLY A 62 -5.38 -13.43 3.48
CA GLY A 62 -6.64 -13.47 4.21
C GLY A 62 -7.63 -14.40 3.51
N HIS A 63 -8.19 -15.39 4.21
CA HIS A 63 -9.08 -16.38 3.58
C HIS A 63 -10.40 -15.79 3.04
N ALA A 64 -10.79 -14.60 3.51
CA ALA A 64 -11.99 -13.89 3.05
C ALA A 64 -11.67 -12.78 2.02
N ASP A 65 -10.43 -12.70 1.52
CA ASP A 65 -10.07 -11.82 0.40
C ASP A 65 -10.36 -12.54 -0.93
N PHE A 66 -11.23 -11.95 -1.74
CA PHE A 66 -11.62 -12.48 -3.05
C PHE A 66 -10.99 -11.72 -4.22
N ILE A 67 -10.19 -10.68 -3.95
CA ILE A 67 -9.33 -10.04 -4.96
C ILE A 67 -8.02 -10.84 -5.07
N LEU A 68 -7.42 -11.21 -3.93
CA LEU A 68 -6.22 -12.04 -3.84
C LEU A 68 -6.49 -13.31 -3.02
N ILE A 69 -6.92 -14.37 -3.72
CA ILE A 69 -7.34 -15.64 -3.10
C ILE A 69 -6.11 -16.45 -2.64
N ALA A 70 -6.20 -17.10 -1.48
CA ALA A 70 -5.11 -17.89 -0.91
C ALA A 70 -4.76 -19.16 -1.70
N GLU A 71 -5.78 -19.82 -2.27
CA GLU A 71 -5.67 -21.05 -3.06
C GLU A 71 -5.91 -20.72 -4.54
N GLY A 72 -5.01 -19.93 -5.12
CA GLY A 72 -5.04 -19.49 -6.51
C GLY A 72 -4.57 -20.54 -7.52
#